data_AF-A0A2A5ESF6-F1
#
_entry.id   AF-A0A2A5ESF6-F1
#
_cell.length_a   1.000
_cell.length_b   1.000
_cell.length_c   1.000
_cell.angle_alpha   90.00
_cell.angle_beta   90.00
_cell.angle_gamma   90.00
#
_symmetry.space_group_name_H-M   'P 1'
#
loop_
_entity.id
_entity.type
_entity.pdbx_description
1 polymer ?
#
loop_
_entity_poly.entity_id
_entity_poly.type
_entity_poly.pdbx_seq_one_letter_code
_entity_poly.pdbx_strand_id
1 'polypeptide(L)'
;MNEPHSDDNVLVQATEWLAAGRKVALATVIETWGSAPRPVGSQLAICDDASFVGSVSGGCIEGDVVTRAADMLETGKPEILEYGVADTRAWEVGLACGGRIRIYLEPVQDT
;
A
#
# COMPACT_ATOMS: atom_id res chain seq x y z
N MET A 1 22.56 17.04 7.69
CA MET A 1 22.39 16.10 6.57
C MET A 1 21.00 15.52 6.76
N ASN A 2 19.98 16.14 6.16
CA ASN A 2 18.62 15.61 6.21
C ASN A 2 18.50 14.65 5.03
N GLU A 3 18.75 13.38 5.28
CA GLU A 3 18.35 12.33 4.36
C GLU A 3 16.81 12.30 4.37
N PRO A 4 16.14 12.53 3.23
CA PRO A 4 14.69 12.42 3.18
C PRO A 4 14.33 10.98 3.57
N HIS A 5 13.47 10.84 4.57
CA HIS A 5 12.95 9.54 4.95
C HIS A 5 12.25 8.96 3.72
N SER A 6 12.51 7.69 3.41
CA SER A 6 12.11 7.01 2.17
C SER A 6 10.59 6.99 1.88
N ASP A 7 9.77 7.50 2.81
CA ASP A 7 8.32 7.66 2.73
C ASP A 7 7.89 9.03 2.14
N ASP A 8 8.74 10.07 2.15
CA ASP A 8 8.38 11.46 1.76
C ASP A 8 8.27 11.69 0.23
N ASN A 9 8.59 10.70 -0.60
CA ASN A 9 8.69 10.84 -2.06
C ASN A 9 7.65 9.97 -2.83
N VAL A 10 6.67 9.36 -2.15
CA VAL A 10 5.73 8.45 -2.83
C VAL A 10 4.98 9.13 -3.98
N LEU A 11 4.44 10.32 -3.74
CA LEU A 11 3.70 11.07 -4.75
C LEU A 11 4.62 11.64 -5.84
N VAL A 12 5.82 12.10 -5.47
CA VAL A 12 6.79 12.65 -6.42
C VAL A 12 7.23 11.54 -7.40
N GLN A 13 7.58 10.36 -6.90
CA GLN A 13 7.94 9.23 -7.74
C GLN A 13 6.77 8.77 -8.62
N ALA A 14 5.54 8.76 -8.09
CA ALA A 14 4.34 8.45 -8.87
C ALA A 14 4.17 9.45 -10.03
N THR A 15 4.35 10.75 -9.78
CA THR A 15 4.31 11.78 -10.82
C THR A 15 5.42 11.58 -11.86
N GLU A 16 6.64 11.23 -11.46
CA GLU A 16 7.73 10.94 -12.39
C GLU A 16 7.42 9.76 -13.31
N TRP A 17 6.83 8.68 -12.77
CA TRP A 17 6.42 7.53 -13.56
C TRP A 17 5.30 7.87 -14.53
N LEU A 18 4.30 8.64 -14.11
CA LEU A 18 3.24 9.12 -14.99
C LEU A 18 3.80 9.99 -16.12
N ALA A 19 4.71 10.92 -15.81
CA ALA A 19 5.38 11.76 -16.80
C ALA A 19 6.23 10.95 -17.79
N ALA A 20 6.71 9.77 -17.38
CA ALA A 20 7.39 8.81 -18.25
C ALA A 20 6.42 7.92 -19.06
N GLY A 21 5.11 8.16 -18.99
CA GLY A 21 4.08 7.41 -19.72
C GLY A 21 3.79 6.01 -19.15
N ARG A 22 4.17 5.77 -17.88
CA ARG A 22 3.93 4.50 -17.19
C ARG A 22 2.56 4.48 -16.56
N LYS A 23 1.96 3.30 -16.42
CA LYS A 23 0.79 3.15 -15.56
C LYS A 23 1.24 3.07 -14.10
N VAL A 24 0.53 3.79 -13.24
CA VAL A 24 0.84 3.89 -11.82
C VAL A 24 -0.40 3.56 -11.00
N ALA A 25 -0.23 2.78 -9.95
CA ALA A 25 -1.23 2.57 -8.91
C ALA A 25 -0.76 3.19 -7.59
N LEU A 26 -1.72 3.64 -6.80
CA LEU A 26 -1.50 4.16 -5.47
C LEU A 26 -2.27 3.30 -4.46
N ALA A 27 -1.53 2.75 -3.50
CA ALA A 27 -2.08 2.05 -2.35
C ALA A 27 -2.00 2.97 -1.13
N THR A 28 -3.15 3.26 -0.51
CA THR A 28 -3.26 4.13 0.66
C THR A 28 -3.92 3.40 1.82
N VAL A 29 -3.29 3.38 3.00
CA VAL A 29 -3.92 2.86 4.21
C VAL A 29 -5.09 3.77 4.60
N ILE A 30 -6.31 3.26 4.52
CA ILE A 30 -7.53 4.02 4.82
C ILE A 30 -8.08 3.71 6.22
N GLU A 31 -7.72 2.56 6.78
CA GLU A 31 -8.21 2.15 8.10
C GLU A 31 -7.19 1.24 8.79
N THR A 32 -7.08 1.36 10.11
CA THR A 32 -6.22 0.51 10.94
C THR A 32 -6.95 0.15 12.22
N TRP A 33 -6.71 -1.05 12.73
CA TRP A 33 -7.19 -1.49 14.05
C TRP A 33 -6.05 -2.18 14.80
N GLY A 34 -6.11 -2.13 16.12
CA GLY A 34 -5.12 -2.78 16.98
C GLY A 34 -3.71 -2.23 16.75
N SER A 35 -2.71 -3.09 16.87
CA SER A 35 -1.29 -2.75 16.68
C SER A 35 -0.87 -2.85 15.22
N ALA A 36 -1.59 -2.17 14.33
CA ALA A 36 -1.25 -2.10 12.91
C ALA A 36 0.15 -1.45 12.72
N PRO A 37 0.97 -1.95 11.78
CA PRO A 37 2.37 -1.54 11.67
C PRO A 37 2.59 -0.17 11.00
N ARG A 38 1.61 0.36 10.26
CA ARG A 38 1.65 1.67 9.61
C ARG A 38 0.35 2.44 9.89
N PRO A 39 0.41 3.77 10.09
CA PRO A 39 -0.78 4.58 10.33
C PRO A 39 -1.63 4.77 9.07
N VAL A 40 -2.90 5.16 9.27
CA VAL A 40 -3.76 5.68 8.19
C VAL A 40 -3.06 6.83 7.46
N GLY A 41 -3.17 6.85 6.14
CA GLY A 41 -2.48 7.79 5.26
C GLY A 41 -1.10 7.33 4.81
N SER A 42 -0.59 6.19 5.28
CA SER A 42 0.63 5.60 4.70
C SER A 42 0.37 5.16 3.26
N GLN A 43 1.33 5.43 2.38
CA GLN A 43 1.16 5.23 0.94
C GLN A 43 2.26 4.36 0.35
N LEU A 44 1.92 3.69 -0.75
CA LEU A 44 2.79 2.90 -1.59
C LEU A 44 2.42 3.21 -3.05
N ALA A 45 3.36 3.75 -3.82
CA ALA A 45 3.20 3.94 -5.26
C ALA A 45 3.81 2.74 -5.98
N ILE A 46 3.13 2.27 -7.02
CA ILE A 46 3.45 1.03 -7.73
C ILE A 46 3.39 1.30 -9.23
N CYS A 47 4.47 0.98 -9.93
CA CYS A 47 4.59 1.09 -11.38
C CYS A 47 4.20 -0.23 -12.06
N ASP A 48 3.86 -0.19 -13.34
CA ASP A 48 3.50 -1.37 -14.15
C ASP A 48 4.65 -2.38 -14.38
N ASP A 49 5.91 -2.04 -14.07
CA ASP A 49 7.02 -3.01 -14.01
C ASP A 49 7.24 -3.62 -12.61
N ALA A 50 6.26 -3.46 -11.72
CA ALA A 50 6.33 -3.88 -10.32
C ALA A 50 7.37 -3.13 -9.46
N SER A 51 7.99 -2.06 -9.97
CA SER A 51 8.74 -1.12 -9.13
C SER A 51 7.79 -0.43 -8.15
N PHE A 52 8.22 -0.21 -6.90
CA PHE A 52 7.41 0.47 -5.90
C PHE A 52 8.24 1.34 -4.96
N VAL A 53 7.59 2.36 -4.36
CA VAL A 53 8.16 3.23 -3.32
C VAL A 53 7.13 3.52 -2.23
N GLY A 54 7.60 3.67 -1.00
CA GLY A 54 6.74 3.81 0.17
C GLY A 54 6.44 2.48 0.83
N SER A 55 5.48 2.48 1.76
CA SER A 55 5.12 1.30 2.52
C SER A 55 3.77 1.45 3.20
N VAL A 56 2.99 0.37 3.17
CA VAL A 56 1.68 0.26 3.82
C VAL A 56 1.71 -0.70 5.02
N SER A 57 2.77 -1.50 5.18
CA SER A 57 2.90 -2.43 6.31
C SER A 57 4.29 -2.55 6.93
N GLY A 58 5.35 -2.18 6.22
CA GLY A 58 6.73 -2.32 6.66
C GLY A 58 7.42 -3.62 6.17
N GLY A 59 6.82 -4.37 5.25
CA GLY A 59 7.50 -5.41 4.48
C GLY A 59 6.75 -6.73 4.27
N CYS A 60 5.70 -7.02 5.04
CA CYS A 60 5.07 -8.36 5.02
C CYS A 60 4.05 -8.56 3.90
N ILE A 61 3.37 -7.51 3.46
CA ILE A 61 2.26 -7.62 2.50
C ILE A 61 2.50 -6.81 1.21
N GLU A 62 3.57 -6.03 1.13
CA GLU A 62 3.88 -5.18 -0.03
C GLU A 62 3.92 -5.98 -1.34
N GLY A 63 4.45 -7.20 -1.34
CA GLY A 63 4.47 -8.06 -2.52
C GLY A 63 3.07 -8.49 -3.01
N ASP A 64 2.14 -8.74 -2.10
CA ASP A 64 0.75 -9.04 -2.45
C ASP A 64 0.06 -7.78 -3.00
N VAL A 65 0.25 -6.63 -2.35
CA VAL A 65 -0.29 -5.34 -2.82
C VAL A 65 0.22 -5.00 -4.22
N VAL A 66 1.50 -5.23 -4.52
CA VAL A 66 2.08 -5.04 -5.86
C VAL A 66 1.45 -5.98 -6.89
N THR A 67 1.19 -7.24 -6.51
CA THR A 67 0.52 -8.20 -7.39
C THR A 67 -0.90 -7.72 -7.72
N ARG A 68 -1.68 -7.33 -6.69
CA ARG A 68 -3.02 -6.76 -6.85
C ARG A 68 -3.03 -5.50 -7.71
N ALA A 69 -2.04 -4.63 -7.52
CA ALA A 69 -1.88 -3.43 -8.32
C ALA A 69 -1.68 -3.73 -9.81
N ALA A 70 -0.91 -4.76 -10.15
CA ALA A 70 -0.73 -5.18 -11.54
C ALA A 70 -2.07 -5.59 -12.17
N ASP A 71 -2.84 -6.47 -11.51
CA ASP A 71 -4.17 -6.88 -11.97
C ASP A 71 -5.13 -5.66 -12.08
N MET A 72 -5.10 -4.77 -11.09
CA MET A 72 -5.92 -3.56 -11.07
C MET A 72 -5.56 -2.62 -12.23
N LEU A 73 -4.28 -2.47 -12.59
CA LEU A 73 -3.82 -1.60 -13.68
C LEU A 73 -4.23 -2.13 -15.07
N GLU A 74 -4.54 -3.41 -15.18
CA GLU A 74 -5.15 -4.00 -16.38
C GLU A 74 -6.66 -3.73 -16.44
N THR A 75 -7.37 -3.84 -15.31
CA THR A 75 -8.83 -3.66 -15.26
C THR A 75 -9.27 -2.19 -15.16
N GLY A 76 -8.40 -1.32 -14.65
CA GLY A 76 -8.68 0.09 -14.35
C GLY A 76 -9.68 0.31 -13.22
N LYS A 77 -9.97 -0.72 -12.40
CA LYS A 77 -10.99 -0.66 -11.35
C LYS A 77 -10.34 -0.61 -9.98
N PRO A 78 -10.55 0.46 -9.19
CA PRO A 78 -10.02 0.53 -7.83
C PRO A 78 -10.64 -0.57 -6.94
N GLU A 79 -9.88 -1.00 -5.94
CA GLU A 79 -10.32 -2.03 -4.98
C GLU A 79 -9.89 -1.71 -3.54
N ILE A 80 -10.54 -2.35 -2.57
CA ILE A 80 -10.14 -2.30 -1.16
C ILE A 80 -9.54 -3.64 -0.78
N LEU A 81 -8.30 -3.61 -0.33
CA LEU A 81 -7.58 -4.76 0.20
C LEU A 81 -7.67 -4.75 1.73
N GLU A 82 -7.91 -5.91 2.33
CA GLU A 82 -7.97 -6.07 3.79
C GLU A 82 -6.95 -7.11 4.24
N TYR A 83 -6.10 -6.73 5.19
CA TYR A 83 -5.07 -7.60 5.76
C TYR A 83 -5.15 -7.59 7.28
N GLY A 84 -5.04 -8.76 7.90
CA GLY A 84 -5.03 -8.92 9.34
C GLY A 84 -5.25 -10.38 9.75
N VAL A 85 -5.01 -10.70 11.01
CA VAL A 85 -5.27 -12.04 11.54
C VAL A 85 -6.78 -12.18 11.75
N ALA A 86 -7.43 -13.07 10.99
CA ALA A 86 -8.87 -13.30 11.05
C ALA A 86 -9.34 -13.98 12.35
N ASP A 87 -8.41 -14.48 13.16
CA ASP A 87 -8.73 -15.34 14.28
C ASP A 87 -9.04 -14.52 15.55
N THR A 88 -10.33 -14.26 15.75
CA THR A 88 -10.84 -13.64 16.98
C THR A 88 -10.57 -14.48 18.24
N ARG A 89 -10.14 -15.75 18.13
CA ARG A 89 -9.66 -16.57 19.26
C ARG A 89 -8.16 -16.45 19.53
N ALA A 90 -7.34 -15.97 18.60
CA ALA A 90 -5.91 -15.72 18.84
C ALA A 90 -5.67 -14.58 19.86
N TRP A 91 -6.67 -13.72 20.06
CA TRP A 91 -6.64 -12.66 21.06
C TRP A 91 -6.73 -13.17 22.51
N GLU A 92 -7.42 -14.28 22.76
CA GLU A 92 -7.59 -14.83 24.12
C GLU A 92 -6.29 -15.39 24.71
N VAL A 93 -5.28 -15.64 23.88
CA VAL A 93 -3.99 -16.22 24.27
C VAL A 93 -2.79 -15.28 24.08
N GLY A 94 -3.01 -14.02 23.71
CA GLY A 94 -1.99 -12.97 23.75
C GLY A 94 -0.83 -13.14 22.75
N LEU A 95 -1.07 -13.71 21.56
CA LEU A 95 -0.03 -13.93 20.55
C LEU A 95 -0.38 -13.36 19.17
N ALA A 96 0.65 -12.78 18.55
CA ALA A 96 0.77 -12.15 17.23
C ALA A 96 -0.02 -10.83 17.05
N CYS A 97 0.74 -9.73 16.89
CA CYS A 97 0.32 -8.36 16.58
C CYS A 97 -1.10 -8.27 16.01
N GLY A 98 -2.12 -8.15 16.89
CA GLY A 98 -3.53 -8.28 16.52
C GLY A 98 -4.08 -7.05 15.80
N GLY A 99 -3.35 -6.58 14.79
CA GLY A 99 -3.71 -5.46 13.95
C GLY A 99 -4.38 -5.90 12.66
N ARG A 100 -5.26 -5.04 12.14
CA ARG A 100 -5.84 -5.13 10.81
C ARG A 100 -5.61 -3.82 10.10
N ILE A 101 -5.42 -3.86 8.78
CA ILE A 101 -5.37 -2.69 7.93
C ILE A 101 -6.28 -2.86 6.72
N ARG A 102 -6.87 -1.76 6.27
CA ARG A 102 -7.51 -1.68 4.96
C ARG A 102 -6.76 -0.69 4.10
N ILE A 103 -6.53 -1.09 2.87
CA ILE A 103 -5.78 -0.33 1.87
C ILE A 103 -6.72 -0.07 0.71
N TYR A 104 -6.85 1.18 0.33
CA TYR A 104 -7.49 1.56 -0.92
C TYR A 104 -6.43 1.56 -2.02
N LEU A 105 -6.69 0.79 -3.07
CA LEU A 105 -5.83 0.64 -4.24
C LEU A 105 -6.52 1.26 -5.44
N GLU A 106 -5.88 2.23 -6.08
CA GLU A 106 -6.45 2.98 -7.20
C GLU A 106 -5.44 3.24 -8.32
N PRO A 107 -5.89 3.32 -9.60
CA PRO A 107 -5.05 3.81 -10.68
C PRO A 107 -4.85 5.31 -10.55
N VAL A 108 -3.63 5.79 -10.75
CA VAL A 108 -3.36 7.22 -10.88
C VAL A 108 -3.52 7.61 -12.35
N GLN A 109 -4.34 8.64 -12.60
CA GLN A 109 -4.61 9.16 -13.93
C GLN A 109 -4.19 10.62 -14.00
N ASP A 110 -3.44 10.99 -15.04
CA ASP A 110 -3.17 12.39 -15.37
C ASP A 110 -4.46 12.97 -15.99
N THR A 111 -5.04 13.99 -15.36
CA THR A 111 -6.28 14.65 -15.79
C THR A 111 -5.97 15.94 -16.55
#